data_AF-A0A1M3MUG9-F1
#
_entry.id   AF-A0A1M3MUG9-F1
#
_cell.length_a   1.000
_cell.length_b   1.000
_cell.length_c   1.000
_cell.angle_alpha   90.00
_cell.angle_beta   90.00
_cell.angle_gamma   90.00
#
_symmetry.space_group_name_H-M   'P 1'
#
loop_
_entity.id
_entity.type
_entity.pdbx_description
1 polymer ?
#
loop_
_entity_poly.entity_id
_entity_poly.type
_entity_poly.pdbx_seq_one_letter_code
_entity_poly.pdbx_strand_id
1 'polypeptide(L)'
;MRRALVFVLVTLSVVAAAGGCESSPQPAPARPPATMTPGPAAPGPQCADGPAMCGADQASVVQCQRGMWVVLQPCAGARGCTIAGGAIQCDTSQSQAGAPCAPEGGYGCTPDQKNLTVCRGGRTAIASTCRGVRGCSVGNAVDCDHSVALVGDPCDGPKEIACAQDGKALLRCTNGVYQFGEACRNACLATKGRVLCQ
;
A
#
# COMPACT_ATOMS: atom_id res chain seq x y z
N MET A 1 -10.93 35.72 -53.57
CA MET A 1 -12.08 34.82 -53.79
C MET A 1 -12.81 34.65 -52.46
N ARG A 2 -14.12 34.91 -52.45
CA ARG A 2 -15.02 34.99 -51.29
C ARG A 2 -15.70 33.63 -51.07
N ARG A 3 -15.63 33.06 -49.86
CA ARG A 3 -16.59 32.07 -49.31
C ARG A 3 -16.57 32.17 -47.78
N ALA A 4 -17.45 32.99 -47.21
CA ALA A 4 -18.77 32.59 -46.66
C ALA A 4 -18.65 31.94 -45.27
N LEU A 5 -18.55 32.78 -44.23
CA LEU A 5 -18.87 32.41 -42.85
C LEU A 5 -20.38 32.15 -42.77
N VAL A 6 -20.77 30.92 -42.48
CA VAL A 6 -22.15 30.56 -42.12
C VAL A 6 -22.29 30.71 -40.61
N PHE A 7 -22.85 31.83 -40.19
CA PHE A 7 -23.36 32.03 -38.83
C PHE A 7 -24.65 31.22 -38.67
N VAL A 8 -24.59 30.10 -37.95
CA VAL A 8 -25.80 29.40 -37.50
C VAL A 8 -26.27 30.05 -36.20
N LEU A 9 -27.30 30.89 -36.32
CA LEU A 9 -28.12 31.36 -35.22
C LEU A 9 -28.79 30.16 -34.55
N VAL A 10 -28.32 29.78 -33.37
CA VAL A 10 -29.06 28.87 -32.49
C VAL A 10 -30.00 29.72 -31.65
N THR A 11 -31.28 29.67 -32.01
CA THR A 11 -32.37 30.36 -31.35
C THR A 11 -32.60 29.81 -29.93
N LEU A 12 -32.53 30.75 -28.99
CA LEU A 12 -32.91 30.61 -27.58
C LEU A 12 -34.40 30.26 -27.48
N SER A 13 -34.71 29.04 -27.02
CA SER A 13 -36.07 28.68 -26.59
C SER A 13 -36.07 28.54 -25.07
N VAL A 14 -36.53 29.59 -24.39
CA VAL A 14 -36.86 29.56 -22.96
C VAL A 14 -38.20 28.86 -22.81
N VAL A 15 -38.19 27.61 -22.34
CA VAL A 15 -39.40 26.92 -21.90
C VAL A 15 -39.48 27.06 -20.38
N ALA A 16 -40.36 27.95 -19.94
CA ALA A 16 -40.78 28.05 -18.55
C ALA A 16 -41.74 26.90 -18.24
N ALA A 17 -41.27 25.92 -17.48
CA ALA A 17 -42.13 24.92 -16.85
C ALA A 17 -42.23 25.25 -15.35
N ALA A 18 -43.36 25.85 -14.98
CA ALA A 18 -43.82 25.91 -13.60
C ALA A 18 -44.25 24.51 -13.18
N GLY A 19 -43.49 23.87 -12.31
CA GLY A 19 -43.82 22.62 -11.63
C GLY A 19 -43.57 22.79 -10.14
N GLY A 20 -44.63 22.75 -9.35
CA GLY A 20 -44.62 23.02 -7.93
C GLY A 20 -43.70 22.07 -7.14
N CYS A 21 -43.01 22.64 -6.16
CA CYS A 21 -42.33 21.92 -5.10
C CYS A 21 -43.37 21.29 -4.18
N GLU A 22 -43.74 20.04 -4.41
CA GLU A 22 -44.47 19.24 -3.42
C GLU A 22 -43.45 18.58 -2.49
N SER A 23 -43.11 19.32 -1.43
CA SER A 23 -42.24 18.88 -0.34
C SER A 23 -42.92 17.79 0.49
N SER A 24 -42.72 16.53 0.09
CA SER A 24 -43.06 15.36 0.92
C SER A 24 -42.12 15.28 2.13
N PRO A 25 -42.63 15.10 3.36
CA PRO A 25 -41.79 14.87 4.53
C PRO A 25 -41.14 13.48 4.42
N GLN A 26 -39.81 13.44 4.29
CA GLN A 26 -39.05 12.20 4.38
C GLN A 26 -39.20 11.61 5.79
N PRO A 27 -39.58 10.33 5.95
CA PRO A 27 -39.48 9.67 7.23
C PRO A 27 -38.00 9.62 7.63
N ALA A 28 -37.70 10.01 8.87
CA ALA A 28 -36.36 9.93 9.45
C ALA A 28 -35.76 8.53 9.24
N PRO A 29 -34.45 8.39 8.95
CA PRO A 29 -33.81 7.09 8.90
C PRO A 29 -33.97 6.43 10.26
N ALA A 30 -34.65 5.28 10.29
CA ALA A 30 -34.77 4.45 11.47
C ALA A 30 -33.35 4.17 11.99
N ARG A 31 -33.09 4.53 13.26
CA ARG A 31 -31.91 4.08 13.99
C ARG A 31 -31.85 2.55 13.88
N PRO A 32 -30.75 1.96 13.39
CA PRO A 32 -30.59 0.52 13.49
C PRO A 32 -30.57 0.14 14.99
N PRO A 33 -31.22 -0.97 15.38
CA PRO A 33 -31.13 -1.45 16.75
C PRO A 33 -29.67 -1.74 17.08
N ALA A 34 -29.17 -1.07 18.11
CA ALA A 34 -27.86 -1.29 18.68
C ALA A 34 -27.84 -2.60 19.45
N THR A 35 -27.76 -3.74 18.76
CA THR A 35 -27.33 -5.05 19.28
C THR A 35 -27.23 -6.07 18.13
N MET A 36 -26.34 -5.84 17.18
CA MET A 36 -25.78 -6.93 16.38
C MET A 36 -24.27 -6.85 16.52
N THR A 37 -23.76 -7.54 17.53
CA THR A 37 -22.35 -7.93 17.56
C THR A 37 -22.08 -8.71 16.27
N PRO A 38 -21.22 -8.24 15.36
CA PRO A 38 -20.92 -9.02 14.17
C PRO A 38 -20.10 -10.23 14.63
N GLY A 39 -20.77 -11.38 14.70
CA GLY A 39 -20.07 -12.66 14.75
C GLY A 39 -19.23 -12.83 13.48
N PRO A 40 -18.17 -13.66 13.52
CA PRO A 40 -17.30 -13.87 12.38
C PRO A 40 -18.14 -14.35 11.19
N ALA A 41 -18.28 -13.50 10.18
CA ALA A 41 -19.08 -13.78 9.00
C ALA A 41 -18.38 -14.90 8.21
N ALA A 42 -18.81 -16.14 8.43
CA ALA A 42 -18.39 -17.27 7.62
C ALA A 42 -18.64 -16.95 6.12
N PRO A 43 -17.75 -17.39 5.20
CA PRO A 43 -17.95 -17.16 3.77
C PRO A 43 -19.10 -18.01 3.25
N GLY A 44 -20.33 -17.52 3.40
CA GLY A 44 -21.45 -17.90 2.52
C GLY A 44 -21.25 -17.25 1.14
N PRO A 45 -21.81 -17.83 0.06
CA PRO A 45 -21.57 -17.36 -1.31
C PRO A 45 -22.24 -16.02 -1.64
N GLN A 46 -23.09 -15.49 -0.77
CA GLN A 46 -23.88 -14.28 -1.01
C GLN A 46 -23.81 -13.36 0.21
N CYS A 47 -23.54 -12.08 -0.02
CA CYS A 47 -23.49 -11.04 0.99
C CYS A 47 -24.24 -9.79 0.50
N ALA A 48 -24.55 -8.86 1.40
CA ALA A 48 -25.07 -7.54 1.03
C ALA A 48 -23.91 -6.54 0.92
N ASP A 49 -23.95 -5.68 -0.10
CA ASP A 49 -22.94 -4.62 -0.26
C ASP A 49 -22.83 -3.78 1.01
N GLY A 50 -21.60 -3.56 1.47
CA GLY A 50 -21.36 -2.97 2.79
C GLY A 50 -19.97 -2.39 2.96
N PRO A 51 -19.66 -1.81 4.13
CA PRO A 51 -18.33 -1.33 4.43
C PRO A 51 -17.33 -2.49 4.45
N ALA A 52 -16.05 -2.17 4.26
CA ALA A 52 -14.97 -3.13 4.46
C ALA A 52 -15.00 -3.66 5.90
N MET A 53 -14.56 -4.91 6.08
CA MET A 53 -14.44 -5.55 7.39
C MET A 53 -13.30 -6.56 7.36
N CYS A 54 -12.90 -7.06 8.53
CA CYS A 54 -12.00 -8.19 8.60
C CYS A 54 -12.71 -9.47 8.13
N GLY A 55 -12.02 -10.26 7.31
CA GLY A 55 -12.46 -11.60 6.95
C GLY A 55 -12.60 -12.49 8.19
N ALA A 56 -13.39 -13.56 8.07
CA ALA A 56 -13.57 -14.53 9.14
C ALA A 56 -12.26 -15.18 9.60
N ASP A 57 -11.31 -15.27 8.68
CA ASP A 57 -9.95 -15.79 8.88
C ASP A 57 -9.03 -14.78 9.59
N GLN A 58 -9.48 -13.54 9.80
CA GLN A 58 -8.69 -12.43 10.30
C GLN A 58 -7.38 -12.23 9.51
N ALA A 59 -7.29 -12.72 8.28
CA ALA A 59 -6.07 -12.68 7.47
C ALA A 59 -6.15 -11.65 6.35
N SER A 60 -7.33 -11.05 6.13
CA SER A 60 -7.57 -10.09 5.06
C SER A 60 -8.66 -9.09 5.42
N VAL A 61 -8.59 -7.92 4.81
CA VAL A 61 -9.72 -6.99 4.73
C VAL A 61 -10.57 -7.40 3.52
N VAL A 62 -11.84 -7.67 3.76
CA VAL A 62 -12.81 -8.05 2.74
C VAL A 62 -13.91 -7.01 2.64
N GLN A 63 -14.50 -6.89 1.46
CA GLN A 63 -15.69 -6.10 1.24
C GLN A 63 -16.66 -6.87 0.36
N CYS A 64 -17.94 -6.83 0.72
CA CYS A 64 -18.96 -7.34 -0.17
C CYS A 64 -19.19 -6.36 -1.32
N GLN A 65 -19.02 -6.84 -2.54
CA GLN A 65 -19.27 -6.09 -3.76
C GLN A 65 -20.08 -6.94 -4.73
N ARG A 66 -21.24 -6.44 -5.14
CA ARG A 66 -22.14 -7.09 -6.10
C ARG A 66 -22.56 -8.49 -5.63
N GLY A 67 -22.78 -8.62 -4.33
CA GLY A 67 -23.18 -9.88 -3.71
C GLY A 67 -22.07 -10.90 -3.49
N MET A 68 -20.80 -10.55 -3.77
CA MET A 68 -19.65 -11.43 -3.58
C MET A 68 -18.61 -10.82 -2.65
N TRP A 69 -17.96 -11.66 -1.85
CA TRP A 69 -16.82 -11.25 -1.04
C TRP A 69 -15.59 -10.99 -1.92
N VAL A 70 -15.09 -9.77 -1.88
CA VAL A 70 -13.84 -9.37 -2.55
C VAL A 70 -12.79 -9.08 -1.48
N VAL A 71 -11.62 -9.68 -1.63
CA VAL A 71 -10.45 -9.36 -0.80
C VAL A 71 -9.86 -8.04 -1.27
N LEU A 72 -9.91 -7.02 -0.40
CA LEU A 72 -9.33 -5.71 -0.69
C LEU A 72 -7.82 -5.70 -0.45
N GLN A 73 -7.37 -6.30 0.65
CA GLN A 73 -5.95 -6.41 0.98
C GLN A 73 -5.71 -7.56 1.98
N PRO A 74 -4.61 -8.31 1.83
CA PRO A 74 -4.16 -9.27 2.83
C PRO A 74 -3.49 -8.55 4.01
N CYS A 75 -3.76 -9.03 5.22
CA CYS A 75 -3.08 -8.63 6.45
C CYS A 75 -2.14 -9.76 6.86
N ALA A 76 -1.03 -9.92 6.14
CA ALA A 76 -0.14 -11.07 6.32
C ALA A 76 0.77 -10.96 7.55
N GLY A 77 0.77 -9.83 8.26
CA GLY A 77 1.48 -9.67 9.52
C GLY A 77 0.86 -10.49 10.66
N ALA A 78 1.62 -10.69 11.73
CA ALA A 78 1.25 -11.60 12.82
C ALA A 78 -0.01 -11.19 13.59
N ARG A 79 -0.37 -9.90 13.60
CA ARG A 79 -1.61 -9.43 14.24
C ARG A 79 -2.84 -9.59 13.33
N GLY A 80 -2.63 -9.93 12.05
CA GLY A 80 -3.70 -10.08 11.07
C GLY A 80 -4.55 -8.82 10.92
N CYS A 81 -5.83 -9.03 10.68
CA CYS A 81 -6.86 -8.01 10.62
C CYS A 81 -7.61 -7.96 11.95
N THR A 82 -7.64 -6.78 12.58
CA THR A 82 -8.40 -6.54 13.81
C THR A 82 -9.26 -5.29 13.68
N ILE A 83 -10.31 -5.18 14.50
CA ILE A 83 -11.15 -3.98 14.57
C ILE A 83 -10.92 -3.33 15.93
N ALA A 84 -10.34 -2.13 15.93
CA ALA A 84 -10.07 -1.36 17.14
C ALA A 84 -10.66 0.04 17.01
N GLY A 85 -11.48 0.45 17.97
CA GLY A 85 -12.11 1.79 17.97
C GLY A 85 -13.02 2.06 16.77
N GLY A 86 -13.59 1.02 16.16
CA GLY A 86 -14.41 1.14 14.94
C GLY A 86 -13.63 1.28 13.64
N ALA A 87 -12.29 1.22 13.68
CA ALA A 87 -11.43 1.20 12.50
C ALA A 87 -10.82 -0.19 12.28
N ILE A 88 -10.66 -0.56 11.02
CA ILE A 88 -9.94 -1.78 10.62
C ILE A 88 -8.45 -1.53 10.74
N GLN A 89 -7.77 -2.36 11.51
CA GLN A 89 -6.33 -2.39 11.67
C GLN A 89 -5.80 -3.62 10.94
N CYS A 90 -5.16 -3.40 9.80
CA CYS A 90 -4.54 -4.45 9.00
C CYS A 90 -3.04 -4.45 9.28
N ASP A 91 -2.51 -5.59 9.74
CA ASP A 91 -1.07 -5.75 9.92
C ASP A 91 -0.38 -6.00 8.57
N THR A 92 0.12 -4.93 7.97
CA THR A 92 0.88 -4.95 6.70
C THR A 92 2.38 -5.11 6.92
N SER A 93 2.83 -5.41 8.15
CA SER A 93 4.26 -5.57 8.45
C SER A 93 4.90 -6.72 7.69
N GLN A 94 4.10 -7.67 7.20
CA GLN A 94 4.50 -8.62 6.18
C GLN A 94 3.63 -8.44 4.94
N SER A 95 4.24 -8.47 3.76
CA SER A 95 3.50 -8.41 2.51
C SER A 95 4.26 -9.06 1.37
N GLN A 96 3.52 -9.73 0.48
CA GLN A 96 4.08 -10.37 -0.70
C GLN A 96 4.17 -9.35 -1.84
N ALA A 97 5.27 -9.36 -2.59
CA ALA A 97 5.41 -8.51 -3.78
C ALA A 97 4.26 -8.76 -4.77
N GLY A 98 3.69 -7.70 -5.32
CA GLY A 98 2.56 -7.70 -6.25
C GLY A 98 1.18 -7.82 -5.61
N ALA A 99 1.09 -8.13 -4.31
CA ALA A 99 -0.18 -8.19 -3.58
C ALA A 99 -0.86 -6.81 -3.55
N PRO A 100 -2.20 -6.75 -3.49
CA PRO A 100 -2.88 -5.48 -3.24
C PRO A 100 -2.52 -4.97 -1.85
N CYS A 101 -2.40 -3.65 -1.69
CA CYS A 101 -2.01 -3.04 -0.42
C CYS A 101 -2.68 -1.68 -0.22
N ALA A 102 -2.83 -1.30 1.04
CA ALA A 102 -3.15 0.06 1.47
C ALA A 102 -2.71 0.26 2.93
N PRO A 103 -2.41 1.50 3.36
CA PRO A 103 -2.33 2.73 2.57
C PRO A 103 -1.05 2.82 1.72
N GLU A 104 -1.04 3.73 0.75
CA GLU A 104 0.16 4.07 -0.04
C GLU A 104 1.35 4.43 0.85
N GLY A 105 2.55 4.02 0.44
CA GLY A 105 3.78 4.25 1.20
C GLY A 105 3.94 3.36 2.44
N GLY A 106 3.00 2.48 2.75
CA GLY A 106 3.14 1.51 3.84
C GLY A 106 4.28 0.53 3.57
N TYR A 107 5.18 0.35 4.54
CA TYR A 107 6.29 -0.58 4.47
C TYR A 107 5.96 -1.93 5.12
N GLY A 108 6.58 -2.98 4.61
CA GLY A 108 6.48 -4.36 5.13
C GLY A 108 7.72 -5.17 4.77
N CYS A 109 7.84 -6.37 5.31
CA CYS A 109 8.83 -7.36 4.88
C CYS A 109 8.17 -8.41 3.99
N THR A 110 8.92 -8.99 3.06
CA THR A 110 8.50 -10.26 2.46
C THR A 110 8.48 -11.37 3.52
N PRO A 111 7.63 -12.42 3.35
CA PRO A 111 7.56 -13.51 4.32
C PRO A 111 8.87 -14.26 4.53
N ASP A 112 9.76 -14.25 3.53
CA ASP A 112 11.12 -14.81 3.62
C ASP A 112 12.13 -13.89 4.34
N GLN A 113 11.68 -12.71 4.78
CA GLN A 113 12.48 -11.67 5.45
C GLN A 113 13.68 -11.17 4.64
N LYS A 114 13.67 -11.33 3.31
CA LYS A 114 14.79 -10.92 2.44
C LYS A 114 14.61 -9.55 1.81
N ASN A 115 13.38 -9.06 1.71
CA ASN A 115 13.11 -7.81 1.03
C ASN A 115 12.21 -6.91 1.86
N LEU A 116 12.52 -5.62 1.81
CA LEU A 116 11.64 -4.55 2.23
C LEU A 116 10.68 -4.26 1.09
N THR A 117 9.40 -4.20 1.40
CA THR A 117 8.32 -3.89 0.48
C THR A 117 7.71 -2.54 0.81
N VAL A 118 7.15 -1.87 -0.18
CA VAL A 118 6.42 -0.61 -0.05
C VAL A 118 5.16 -0.64 -0.91
N CYS A 119 4.07 -0.09 -0.39
CA CYS A 119 2.84 0.04 -1.16
C CYS A 119 2.94 1.18 -2.19
N ARG A 120 2.80 0.86 -3.48
CA ARG A 120 2.84 1.82 -4.59
C ARG A 120 1.75 1.51 -5.62
N GLY A 121 0.85 2.46 -5.84
CA GLY A 121 -0.22 2.30 -6.83
C GLY A 121 -1.17 1.15 -6.51
N GLY A 122 -1.49 0.96 -5.23
CA GLY A 122 -2.35 -0.07 -4.70
C GLY A 122 -1.73 -1.47 -4.72
N ARG A 123 -0.42 -1.58 -5.01
CA ARG A 123 0.30 -2.86 -5.04
C ARG A 123 1.62 -2.80 -4.29
N THR A 124 1.94 -3.90 -3.63
CA THR A 124 3.20 -4.07 -2.93
C THR A 124 4.34 -4.15 -3.94
N ALA A 125 5.26 -3.20 -3.92
CA ALA A 125 6.50 -3.21 -4.68
C ALA A 125 7.68 -3.55 -3.76
N ILE A 126 8.76 -4.09 -4.33
CA ILE A 126 10.02 -4.22 -3.58
C ILE A 126 10.65 -2.83 -3.47
N ALA A 127 10.85 -2.36 -2.24
CA ALA A 127 11.53 -1.11 -1.94
C ALA A 127 13.04 -1.31 -1.88
N SER A 128 13.49 -2.39 -1.23
CA SER A 128 14.91 -2.73 -1.13
C SER A 128 15.13 -4.21 -0.85
N THR A 129 16.31 -4.71 -1.24
CA THR A 129 16.76 -6.06 -0.91
C THR A 129 17.65 -6.02 0.33
N CYS A 130 17.19 -6.63 1.43
CA CYS A 130 17.86 -6.61 2.72
C CYS A 130 18.88 -7.75 2.79
N ARG A 131 20.07 -7.54 2.21
CA ARG A 131 21.13 -8.59 2.14
C ARG A 131 21.98 -8.68 3.40
N GLY A 132 21.91 -7.69 4.29
CA GLY A 132 22.62 -7.75 5.55
C GLY A 132 22.14 -8.93 6.41
N VAL A 133 22.96 -9.31 7.40
CA VAL A 133 22.74 -10.55 8.18
C VAL A 133 21.42 -10.53 8.94
N ARG A 134 20.89 -9.36 9.33
CA ARG A 134 19.60 -9.26 10.01
C ARG A 134 18.41 -9.37 9.05
N GLY A 135 18.62 -9.26 7.74
CA GLY A 135 17.57 -9.24 6.73
C GLY A 135 16.58 -8.08 6.95
N CYS A 136 15.32 -8.34 6.59
CA CYS A 136 14.18 -7.48 6.91
C CYS A 136 13.57 -7.93 8.24
N SER A 137 13.39 -7.00 9.17
CA SER A 137 12.90 -7.27 10.52
C SER A 137 11.66 -6.45 10.83
N VAL A 138 10.71 -7.08 11.52
CA VAL A 138 9.47 -6.45 11.99
C VAL A 138 9.56 -6.28 13.51
N GLY A 139 9.78 -5.06 13.97
CA GLY A 139 9.77 -4.69 15.38
C GLY A 139 8.70 -3.62 15.68
N ASN A 140 9.09 -2.55 16.37
CA ASN A 140 8.25 -1.35 16.50
C ASN A 140 8.04 -0.64 15.15
N ALA A 141 8.99 -0.81 14.24
CA ALA A 141 8.93 -0.42 12.84
C ALA A 141 9.51 -1.55 11.99
N VAL A 142 9.23 -1.50 10.69
CA VAL A 142 9.86 -2.38 9.70
C VAL A 142 11.25 -1.81 9.39
N ASP A 143 12.30 -2.61 9.58
CA ASP A 143 13.69 -2.23 9.37
C ASP A 143 14.37 -3.21 8.40
N CYS A 144 15.22 -2.69 7.53
CA CYS A 144 15.95 -3.46 6.54
C CYS A 144 17.45 -3.31 6.75
N ASP A 145 18.18 -4.43 6.78
CA ASP A 145 19.63 -4.40 6.92
C ASP A 145 20.32 -4.06 5.60
N HIS A 146 20.48 -2.76 5.36
CA HIS A 146 21.16 -2.17 4.20
C HIS A 146 22.69 -2.20 4.30
N SER A 147 23.27 -2.92 5.27
CA SER A 147 24.73 -3.01 5.45
C SER A 147 25.47 -3.55 4.23
N VAL A 148 24.81 -4.41 3.45
CA VAL A 148 25.35 -5.06 2.26
C VAL A 148 24.36 -4.95 1.12
N ALA A 149 24.85 -4.70 -0.10
CA ALA A 149 24.07 -4.67 -1.33
C ALA A 149 24.90 -5.14 -2.53
N LEU A 150 24.22 -5.33 -3.66
CA LEU A 150 24.80 -5.49 -4.99
C LEU A 150 24.49 -4.26 -5.84
N VAL A 151 25.35 -4.02 -6.84
CA VAL A 151 25.06 -3.02 -7.88
C VAL A 151 23.78 -3.44 -8.61
N GLY A 152 22.84 -2.51 -8.75
CA GLY A 152 21.55 -2.72 -9.38
C GLY A 152 20.44 -3.16 -8.42
N ASP A 153 20.75 -3.47 -7.16
CA ASP A 153 19.69 -3.76 -6.17
C ASP A 153 18.80 -2.52 -5.97
N PRO A 154 17.49 -2.70 -5.76
CA PRO A 154 16.59 -1.60 -5.44
C PRO A 154 16.92 -1.01 -4.07
N CYS A 155 16.73 0.30 -3.95
CA CYS A 155 16.87 1.04 -2.71
C CYS A 155 15.89 2.21 -2.69
N ASP A 156 15.49 2.65 -1.50
CA ASP A 156 14.46 3.67 -1.36
C ASP A 156 14.98 4.97 -0.73
N GLY A 157 16.01 4.90 0.11
CA GLY A 157 16.65 6.07 0.69
C GLY A 157 17.67 6.73 -0.25
N PRO A 158 17.50 8.00 -0.67
CA PRO A 158 18.37 8.69 -1.65
C PRO A 158 19.81 8.94 -1.18
N LYS A 159 20.17 8.49 0.02
CA LYS A 159 21.52 8.58 0.61
C LYS A 159 21.90 7.30 1.35
N GLU A 160 21.20 6.20 1.08
CA GLU A 160 21.60 4.91 1.60
C GLU A 160 22.96 4.52 1.02
N ILE A 161 23.78 3.95 1.89
CA ILE A 161 25.13 3.50 1.58
C ILE A 161 25.23 2.06 2.09
N ALA A 162 25.76 1.19 1.26
CA ALA A 162 25.94 -0.22 1.55
C ALA A 162 27.36 -0.66 1.18
N CYS A 163 27.87 -1.70 1.82
CA CYS A 163 29.04 -2.40 1.31
C CYS A 163 28.66 -3.29 0.14
N ALA A 164 29.52 -3.36 -0.88
CA ALA A 164 29.42 -4.40 -1.88
C ALA A 164 29.56 -5.79 -1.21
N GLN A 165 28.89 -6.80 -1.75
CA GLN A 165 28.87 -8.15 -1.18
C GLN A 165 30.27 -8.77 -1.00
N ASP A 166 31.24 -8.38 -1.83
CA ASP A 166 32.63 -8.83 -1.72
C ASP A 166 33.45 -8.07 -0.65
N GLY A 167 32.86 -7.06 -0.01
CA GLY A 167 33.49 -6.22 1.01
C GLY A 167 34.57 -5.28 0.47
N LYS A 168 34.64 -5.03 -0.85
CA LYS A 168 35.74 -4.25 -1.47
C LYS A 168 35.34 -2.85 -1.91
N ALA A 169 34.06 -2.55 -1.97
CA ALA A 169 33.56 -1.27 -2.45
C ALA A 169 32.40 -0.76 -1.60
N LEU A 170 32.22 0.55 -1.64
CA LEU A 170 31.08 1.26 -1.08
C LEU A 170 30.11 1.56 -2.22
N LEU A 171 28.85 1.21 -2.02
CA LEU A 171 27.74 1.42 -2.94
C LEU A 171 26.87 2.56 -2.44
N ARG A 172 26.31 3.35 -3.36
CA ARG A 172 25.43 4.49 -3.06
C ARG A 172 24.10 4.31 -3.76
N CYS A 173 23.00 4.50 -3.03
CA CYS A 173 21.68 4.51 -3.63
C CYS A 173 21.51 5.77 -4.49
N THR A 174 21.35 5.58 -5.80
CA THR A 174 21.18 6.67 -6.77
C THR A 174 20.05 6.31 -7.72
N ASN A 175 19.03 7.17 -7.80
CA ASN A 175 17.83 6.95 -8.62
C ASN A 175 17.10 5.62 -8.30
N GLY A 176 17.04 5.27 -7.01
CA GLY A 176 16.31 4.09 -6.53
C GLY A 176 17.03 2.76 -6.74
N VAL A 177 18.30 2.79 -7.16
CA VAL A 177 19.14 1.59 -7.28
C VAL A 177 20.54 1.81 -6.70
N TYR A 178 21.13 0.77 -6.12
CA TYR A 178 22.51 0.81 -5.66
C TYR A 178 23.47 0.88 -6.86
N GLN A 179 24.33 1.89 -6.86
CA GLN A 179 25.39 2.06 -7.85
C GLN A 179 26.76 2.00 -7.17
N PHE A 180 27.78 1.68 -7.95
CA PHE A 180 29.16 1.76 -7.48
C PHE A 180 29.47 3.20 -7.04
N GLY A 181 29.91 3.38 -5.80
CA GLY A 181 30.34 4.66 -5.27
C GLY A 181 31.86 4.81 -5.38
N GLU A 182 32.58 3.97 -4.64
CA GLU A 182 34.04 3.99 -4.59
C GLU A 182 34.61 2.64 -4.17
N ALA A 183 35.84 2.35 -4.61
CA ALA A 183 36.59 1.19 -4.14
C ALA A 183 37.26 1.53 -2.80
N CYS A 184 37.14 0.63 -1.83
CA CYS A 184 37.84 0.78 -0.56
C CYS A 184 39.30 0.33 -0.72
N ARG A 185 40.21 0.97 -0.01
CA ARG A 185 41.65 0.64 -0.07
C ARG A 185 41.90 -0.75 0.49
N ASN A 186 41.30 -1.05 1.64
CA ASN A 186 41.46 -2.32 2.34
C ASN A 186 40.16 -3.11 2.35
N ALA A 187 39.11 -2.54 2.94
CA ALA A 187 37.82 -3.20 3.09
C ALA A 187 36.70 -2.17 3.29
N CYS A 188 35.49 -2.57 2.92
CA CYS A 188 34.26 -1.91 3.32
C CYS A 188 33.75 -2.56 4.61
N LEU A 189 33.52 -1.75 5.64
CA LEU A 189 32.99 -2.20 6.91
C LEU A 189 31.61 -1.62 7.16
N ALA A 190 30.65 -2.51 7.43
CA ALA A 190 29.34 -2.16 7.93
C ALA A 190 29.26 -2.47 9.44
N THR A 191 29.36 -1.44 10.28
CA THR A 191 29.36 -1.59 11.74
C THR A 191 28.40 -0.60 12.39
N LYS A 192 27.54 -1.09 13.30
CA LYS A 192 26.63 -0.26 14.12
C LYS A 192 25.83 0.77 13.29
N GLY A 193 25.24 0.34 12.18
CA GLY A 193 24.44 1.20 11.30
C GLY A 193 25.24 2.21 10.48
N ARG A 194 26.56 2.05 10.39
CA ARG A 194 27.44 2.87 9.54
C ARG A 194 28.17 1.99 8.55
N VAL A 195 28.34 2.51 7.34
CA VAL A 195 29.14 1.91 6.26
C VAL A 195 30.29 2.85 5.94
N LEU A 196 31.53 2.32 5.95
CA LEU A 196 32.73 3.09 5.70
C LEU A 196 33.83 2.25 5.03
N CYS A 197 34.63 2.89 4.18
CA CYS A 197 35.87 2.31 3.67
C CYS A 197 37.00 2.47 4.68
N GLN A 198 37.82 1.43 4.80
CA GLN A 198 39.14 1.44 5.45
C GLN A 198 40.29 1.38 4.45
#